data_AF-A0A0D3GI93-F1
#
_entry.id   AF-A0A0D3GI93-F1
#
_cell.length_a   1.000
_cell.length_b   1.000
_cell.length_c   1.000
_cell.angle_alpha   90.00
_cell.angle_beta   90.00
_cell.angle_gamma   90.00
#
_symmetry.space_group_name_H-M   'P 1'
#
loop_
_entity.id
_entity.type
_entity.pdbx_description
1 polymer ?
#
loop_
_entity_poly.entity_id
_entity_poly.type
_entity_poly.pdbx_seq_one_letter_code
_entity_poly.pdbx_strand_id
1 'polypeptide(L)'
;MDDPVTRFLIDNVFQSDVRSWGILVNSFAALDGDYVAPVEAFYEQGARAWLVGPLLPAAGETPERDEENDDPEGCLAWLDERAARPGSVVYVSFGTQAHVADEQLDELARGLVQSGHPFLWAVRSNTWSPPVDVGPDQGRIVRGWVPQAAMSAVSDGGTSRVALQKLVGELQRSYDDVVIKVG
;
A
#
# COMPACT_ATOMS: atom_id res chain seq x y z
N MET A 1 16.32 -13.88 -25.81
CA MET A 1 15.39 -12.76 -26.08
C MET A 1 14.51 -13.17 -27.26
N ASP A 2 13.90 -14.36 -27.19
CA ASP A 2 13.15 -15.01 -28.29
C ASP A 2 12.04 -15.92 -27.73
N ASP A 3 11.71 -15.80 -26.44
CA ASP A 3 10.63 -16.62 -25.91
C ASP A 3 9.27 -16.05 -26.37
N PRO A 4 8.27 -16.90 -26.62
CA PRO A 4 6.97 -16.48 -27.14
C PRO A 4 6.21 -15.52 -26.22
N VAL A 5 6.44 -15.56 -24.90
CA VAL A 5 5.77 -14.69 -23.92
C VAL A 5 6.34 -13.29 -24.01
N THR A 6 7.67 -13.14 -24.04
CA THR A 6 8.32 -11.85 -24.25
C THR A 6 7.88 -11.23 -25.58
N ARG A 7 7.78 -12.02 -26.65
CA ARG A 7 7.33 -11.54 -27.96
C ARG A 7 5.86 -11.12 -27.94
N PHE A 8 4.98 -11.88 -27.30
CA PHE A 8 3.58 -11.49 -27.14
C PHE A 8 3.43 -10.18 -26.36
N LEU A 9 4.14 -10.05 -25.23
CA LEU A 9 4.14 -8.83 -24.42
C LEU A 9 4.58 -7.62 -25.24
N ILE A 10 5.74 -7.71 -25.91
CA ILE A 10 6.31 -6.62 -26.71
C ILE A 10 5.44 -6.29 -27.93
N ASP A 11 5.11 -7.29 -28.75
CA ASP A 11 4.48 -7.05 -30.05
C ASP A 11 2.99 -6.71 -29.93
N ASN A 12 2.29 -7.18 -28.88
CA ASN A 12 0.84 -6.99 -28.76
C ASN A 12 0.47 -6.07 -27.61
N VAL A 13 0.99 -6.29 -26.40
CA VAL A 13 0.58 -5.52 -25.21
C VAL A 13 1.16 -4.12 -25.27
N PHE A 14 2.48 -3.97 -25.43
CA PHE A 14 3.11 -2.66 -25.50
C PHE A 14 2.68 -1.85 -26.73
N GLN A 15 2.53 -2.48 -27.89
CA GLN A 15 2.03 -1.76 -29.07
C GLN A 15 0.57 -1.31 -28.89
N SER A 16 -0.29 -2.12 -28.28
CA SER A 16 -1.67 -1.71 -28.01
C SER A 16 -1.75 -0.60 -26.96
N ASP A 17 -0.86 -0.63 -25.96
CA ASP A 17 -0.76 0.41 -24.94
C ASP A 17 -0.38 1.75 -25.58
N VAL A 18 0.72 1.80 -26.35
CA VAL A 18 1.21 3.04 -27.02
C VAL A 18 0.16 3.64 -27.98
N ARG A 19 -0.67 2.79 -28.60
CA ARG A 19 -1.75 3.20 -29.52
C ARG A 19 -3.06 3.58 -28.82
N SER A 20 -3.09 3.51 -27.49
CA SER A 20 -4.29 3.90 -26.76
C SER A 20 -4.53 5.41 -26.88
N TRP A 21 -5.80 5.81 -26.83
CA TRP A 21 -6.19 7.23 -26.84
C TRP A 21 -5.70 8.00 -25.61
N GLY A 22 -5.24 7.28 -24.59
CA GLY A 22 -4.63 7.84 -23.41
C GLY A 22 -4.60 6.82 -22.27
N ILE A 23 -4.10 7.26 -21.13
CA ILE A 23 -3.91 6.41 -19.95
C ILE A 23 -4.48 7.06 -18.70
N LEU A 24 -5.02 6.23 -17.83
CA LEU A 24 -5.42 6.59 -16.48
C LEU A 24 -4.27 6.24 -15.54
N VAL A 25 -3.71 7.25 -14.89
CA VAL A 25 -2.60 7.09 -13.96
C VAL A 25 -3.12 7.28 -12.55
N ASN A 26 -2.89 6.29 -11.69
CA ASN A 26 -3.19 6.40 -10.26
C ASN A 26 -2.14 7.28 -9.56
N SER A 27 -2.16 8.57 -9.88
CA SER A 27 -1.33 9.63 -9.30
C SER A 27 -2.09 10.96 -9.35
N PHE A 28 -1.51 12.04 -8.85
CA PHE A 28 -2.10 13.38 -8.83
C PHE A 28 -1.06 14.45 -9.17
N ALA A 29 -1.51 15.63 -9.60
CA ALA A 29 -0.64 16.66 -10.18
C ALA A 29 0.48 17.14 -9.25
N ALA A 30 0.25 17.21 -7.94
CA ALA A 30 1.29 17.63 -7.00
C ALA A 30 2.39 16.56 -6.79
N LEU A 31 2.17 15.30 -7.19
CA LEU A 31 3.18 14.25 -7.18
C LEU A 31 3.88 14.15 -8.54
N ASP A 32 3.12 13.98 -9.63
CA ASP A 32 3.66 13.63 -10.94
C ASP A 32 3.26 14.58 -12.08
N GLY A 33 2.80 15.79 -11.78
CA GLY A 33 2.35 16.76 -12.79
C GLY A 33 3.40 17.08 -13.84
N ASP A 34 4.67 17.23 -13.42
CA ASP A 34 5.79 17.53 -14.31
C ASP A 34 6.11 16.37 -15.29
N TYR A 35 5.64 15.15 -14.99
CA TYR A 35 5.84 13.97 -15.82
C TYR A 35 4.72 13.73 -16.82
N VAL A 36 3.62 14.48 -16.76
CA VAL A 36 2.48 14.29 -17.68
C VAL A 36 2.89 14.45 -19.13
N ALA A 37 3.57 15.55 -19.49
CA ALA A 37 3.97 15.78 -20.88
C ALA A 37 5.00 14.75 -21.40
N PRO A 38 6.05 14.36 -20.64
CA PRO A 38 6.92 13.24 -21.01
C PRO A 38 6.17 11.92 -21.22
N VAL A 39 5.19 11.62 -20.37
CA VAL A 39 4.37 10.42 -20.49
C VAL A 39 3.50 10.49 -21.73
N GLU A 40 2.77 11.59 -21.97
CA GLU A 40 1.96 11.77 -23.18
C GLU A 40 2.79 11.66 -24.47
N ALA A 41 4.03 12.17 -24.46
CA ALA A 41 4.94 12.09 -25.60
C ALA A 41 5.46 10.67 -25.91
N PHE A 42 5.34 9.73 -24.96
CA PHE A 42 5.65 8.31 -25.19
C PHE A 42 4.56 7.58 -26.00
N TYR A 43 3.31 8.05 -25.94
CA TYR A 43 2.17 7.46 -26.64
C TYR A 43 1.96 8.07 -28.03
N GLU A 44 1.00 7.54 -28.80
CA GLU A 44 0.63 8.11 -30.09
C GLU A 44 0.17 9.57 -29.98
N GLN A 45 0.39 10.35 -31.06
CA GLN A 45 0.08 11.77 -31.07
C GLN A 45 -1.39 12.03 -30.72
N GLY A 46 -1.62 12.86 -29.72
CA GLY A 46 -2.95 13.19 -29.21
C GLY A 46 -3.41 12.34 -28.03
N ALA A 47 -2.62 11.35 -27.61
CA ALA A 47 -2.85 10.62 -26.38
C ALA A 47 -2.72 11.54 -25.15
N ARG A 48 -3.52 11.26 -24.13
CA ARG A 48 -3.56 12.04 -22.89
C ARG A 48 -3.28 11.18 -21.67
N ALA A 49 -2.68 11.78 -20.64
CA ALA A 49 -2.51 11.14 -19.34
C ALA A 49 -3.40 11.84 -18.31
N TRP A 50 -4.37 11.11 -17.75
CA TRP A 50 -5.21 11.62 -16.67
C TRP A 50 -4.72 11.08 -15.33
N LEU A 51 -4.26 12.01 -14.49
CA LEU A 51 -3.90 11.71 -13.11
C LEU A 51 -5.21 11.66 -12.28
N VAL A 52 -5.70 10.45 -11.99
CA VAL A 52 -7.00 10.20 -11.34
C VAL A 52 -6.87 9.71 -9.89
N GLY A 53 -5.64 9.71 -9.37
CA GLY A 53 -5.31 9.22 -8.05
C GLY A 53 -5.51 10.24 -6.92
N PRO A 54 -5.33 9.79 -5.67
CA PRO A 54 -5.11 8.40 -5.29
C PRO A 54 -6.40 7.57 -5.34
N LEU A 55 -6.41 6.51 -6.15
CA LEU A 55 -7.45 5.49 -6.16
C LEU A 55 -7.18 4.56 -5.00
N LEU A 56 -7.88 4.81 -3.89
CA LEU A 56 -7.91 3.93 -2.74
C LEU A 56 -9.07 2.92 -2.90
N PRO A 57 -8.90 1.66 -2.49
CA PRO A 57 -10.01 0.71 -2.49
C PRO A 57 -11.17 1.23 -1.64
N ALA A 58 -12.39 1.06 -2.15
CA ALA A 58 -13.59 1.54 -1.49
C ALA A 58 -13.74 0.88 -0.11
N ALA A 59 -13.89 1.70 0.94
CA ALA A 59 -14.01 1.26 2.33
C ALA A 59 -15.30 0.45 2.65
N GLY A 60 -16.06 0.04 1.64
CA GLY A 60 -17.42 -0.50 1.80
C GLY A 60 -17.65 -1.90 1.22
N GLU A 61 -16.68 -2.52 0.57
CA GLU A 61 -16.79 -3.91 0.08
C GLU A 61 -15.86 -4.85 0.84
N THR A 62 -15.83 -4.72 2.17
CA THR A 62 -15.57 -5.92 2.97
C THR A 62 -16.84 -6.76 2.84
N PRO A 63 -16.80 -7.95 2.19
CA PRO A 63 -17.95 -8.85 2.23
C PRO A 63 -18.33 -9.03 3.69
N GLU A 64 -19.62 -9.01 4.02
CA GLU A 64 -20.16 -9.24 5.37
C GLU A 64 -19.30 -10.31 6.09
N ARG A 65 -18.38 -9.85 6.94
CA ARG A 65 -17.39 -10.69 7.61
C ARG A 65 -17.56 -10.42 9.08
N ASP A 66 -17.84 -11.50 9.79
CA ASP A 66 -18.19 -11.52 11.20
C ASP A 66 -17.22 -10.65 12.02
N GLU A 67 -17.79 -9.69 12.76
CA GLU A 67 -17.07 -8.68 13.56
C GLU A 67 -16.12 -9.30 14.60
N GLU A 68 -16.22 -10.61 14.85
CA GLU A 68 -15.43 -11.37 15.82
C GLU A 68 -14.09 -11.88 15.25
N ASN A 69 -13.82 -11.74 13.94
CA ASN A 69 -12.67 -12.39 13.27
C ASN A 69 -11.80 -11.44 12.42
N ASP A 70 -11.91 -10.13 12.62
CA ASP A 70 -11.29 -9.10 11.76
C ASP A 70 -9.80 -8.84 12.06
N ASP A 71 -9.27 -9.41 13.14
CA ASP A 71 -7.87 -9.26 13.56
C ASP A 71 -7.28 -10.56 14.16
N PRO A 72 -7.21 -11.66 13.39
CA PRO A 72 -6.74 -12.97 13.88
C PRO A 72 -5.29 -12.92 14.38
N GLU A 73 -4.53 -11.95 13.88
CA GLU A 73 -3.14 -11.71 14.20
C GLU A 73 -2.97 -10.58 15.23
N GLY A 74 -4.05 -10.07 15.85
CA GLY A 74 -4.04 -9.05 16.92
C GLY A 74 -3.36 -7.70 16.60
N CYS A 75 -3.14 -7.39 15.32
CA CYS A 75 -2.45 -6.22 14.84
C CYS A 75 -3.09 -4.92 15.33
N LEU A 76 -4.41 -4.81 15.23
CA LEU A 76 -5.15 -3.61 15.56
C LEU A 76 -5.10 -3.36 17.06
N ALA A 77 -5.30 -4.40 17.88
CA ALA A 77 -5.18 -4.28 19.33
C ALA A 77 -3.75 -3.84 19.75
N TRP A 78 -2.71 -4.41 19.13
CA TRP A 78 -1.32 -4.06 19.42
C TRP A 78 -0.97 -2.62 18.99
N LEU A 79 -1.57 -2.13 17.90
CA LEU A 79 -1.42 -0.74 17.47
C LEU A 79 -2.16 0.22 18.41
N ASP A 80 -3.38 -0.14 18.84
CA ASP A 80 -4.20 0.69 19.73
C ASP A 80 -3.52 0.93 21.10
N GLU A 81 -2.80 -0.07 21.62
CA GLU A 81 -1.96 0.09 22.83
C GLU A 81 -0.88 1.17 22.68
N ARG A 82 -0.47 1.49 21.45
CA ARG A 82 0.60 2.44 21.12
C ARG A 82 0.09 3.78 20.58
N ALA A 83 -1.23 3.93 20.44
CA ALA A 83 -1.89 5.13 19.92
C ALA A 83 -1.66 6.40 20.77
N ALA A 84 -1.19 6.26 22.01
CA ALA A 84 -0.88 7.39 22.90
C ALA A 84 0.22 8.32 22.34
N ARG A 85 1.09 7.82 21.44
CA ARG A 85 2.06 8.64 20.71
C ARG A 85 1.91 8.39 19.22
N PRO A 86 1.24 9.30 18.49
CA PRO A 86 1.07 9.10 17.09
C PRO A 86 2.40 9.04 16.31
N GLY A 87 2.49 8.15 15.33
CA GLY A 87 3.68 7.95 14.50
C GLY A 87 4.82 7.23 15.22
N SER A 88 4.55 6.53 16.32
CA SER A 88 5.54 5.84 17.14
C SER A 88 5.91 4.44 16.66
N VAL A 89 5.20 3.92 15.64
CA VAL A 89 5.36 2.55 15.12
C VAL A 89 5.86 2.58 13.68
N VAL A 90 6.89 1.79 13.39
CA VAL A 90 7.38 1.55 12.03
C VAL A 90 6.56 0.41 11.40
N TYR A 91 5.89 0.68 10.29
CA TYR A 91 5.28 -0.38 9.48
C TYR A 91 6.24 -0.86 8.39
N VAL A 92 6.40 -2.17 8.26
CA VAL A 92 7.21 -2.79 7.21
C VAL A 92 6.36 -3.77 6.41
N SER A 93 6.37 -3.63 5.09
CA SER A 93 5.78 -4.57 4.15
C SER A 93 6.43 -4.44 2.78
N PHE A 94 6.63 -5.57 2.10
CA PHE A 94 7.15 -5.62 0.74
C PHE A 94 6.05 -5.88 -0.30
N GLY A 95 4.78 -5.78 0.10
CA GLY A 95 3.65 -6.02 -0.78
C GLY A 95 3.48 -7.50 -1.16
N THR A 96 2.72 -7.77 -2.22
CA THR A 96 2.31 -9.14 -2.58
C THR A 96 3.23 -9.84 -3.57
N GLN A 97 4.06 -9.09 -4.29
CA GLN A 97 4.85 -9.59 -5.43
C GLN A 97 6.35 -9.68 -5.13
N ALA A 98 6.82 -9.16 -4.01
CA ALA A 98 8.23 -9.19 -3.66
C ALA A 98 8.60 -10.51 -2.96
N HIS A 99 9.67 -11.15 -3.44
CA HIS A 99 10.34 -12.23 -2.73
C HIS A 99 11.63 -11.69 -2.14
N VAL A 100 11.76 -11.76 -0.82
CA VAL A 100 12.95 -11.32 -0.07
C VAL A 100 13.67 -12.56 0.46
N ALA A 101 14.98 -12.63 0.26
CA ALA A 101 15.77 -13.77 0.73
C ALA A 101 15.81 -13.84 2.27
N ASP A 102 15.89 -15.05 2.82
CA ASP A 102 15.91 -15.26 4.28
C ASP A 102 17.08 -14.51 4.94
N GLU A 103 18.25 -14.45 4.31
CA GLU A 103 19.41 -13.70 4.80
C GLU A 103 19.13 -12.19 4.89
N GLN A 104 18.28 -11.65 4.01
CA GLN A 104 17.87 -10.24 4.07
C GLN A 104 16.82 -10.00 5.14
N LEU A 105 15.89 -10.94 5.33
CA LEU A 105 14.92 -10.89 6.44
C LEU A 105 15.62 -10.93 7.80
N ASP A 106 16.68 -11.74 7.90
CA ASP A 106 17.54 -11.82 9.08
C ASP A 106 18.18 -10.48 9.46
N GLU A 107 18.80 -9.80 8.50
CA GLU A 107 19.39 -8.48 8.71
C GLU A 107 18.32 -7.43 9.03
N LEU A 108 17.13 -7.52 8.41
CA LEU A 108 16.04 -6.61 8.72
C LEU A 108 15.53 -6.81 10.15
N ALA A 109 15.40 -8.05 10.62
CA ALA A 109 15.01 -8.35 12.01
C ALA A 109 16.02 -7.77 13.00
N ARG A 110 17.33 -7.96 12.76
CA ARG A 110 18.40 -7.39 13.58
C ARG A 110 18.34 -5.86 13.59
N GLY A 111 18.19 -5.23 12.42
CA GLY A 111 18.10 -3.78 12.28
C GLY A 111 16.88 -3.18 12.99
N LEU A 112 15.71 -3.80 12.85
CA LEU A 112 14.49 -3.37 13.52
C LEU A 112 14.62 -3.44 15.04
N VAL A 113 15.16 -4.54 15.58
CA VAL A 113 15.42 -4.68 17.02
C VAL A 113 16.44 -3.63 17.49
N GLN A 114 17.55 -3.45 16.78
CA GLN A 114 18.58 -2.48 17.15
C GLN A 114 18.12 -1.02 17.04
N SER A 115 17.12 -0.73 16.20
CA SER A 115 16.57 0.62 16.07
C SER A 115 15.90 1.12 17.36
N GLY A 116 15.45 0.22 18.22
CA GLY A 116 14.71 0.55 19.44
C GLY A 116 13.30 1.10 19.20
N HIS A 117 12.86 1.18 17.94
CA HIS A 117 11.51 1.62 17.60
C HIS A 117 10.52 0.44 17.59
N PRO A 118 9.30 0.62 18.13
CA PRO A 118 8.21 -0.33 17.92
C PRO A 118 7.96 -0.56 16.43
N PHE A 119 7.75 -1.81 16.01
CA PHE A 119 7.47 -2.12 14.60
C PHE A 119 6.36 -3.14 14.40
N LEU A 120 5.58 -2.97 13.33
CA LEU A 120 4.64 -3.94 12.80
C LEU A 120 5.15 -4.40 11.43
N TRP A 121 5.51 -5.67 11.30
CA TRP A 121 6.13 -6.20 10.09
C TRP A 121 5.33 -7.33 9.47
N ALA A 122 4.79 -7.08 8.27
CA ALA A 122 4.16 -8.08 7.42
C ALA A 122 5.22 -8.91 6.67
N VAL A 123 5.40 -10.16 7.06
CA VAL A 123 6.39 -11.07 6.47
C VAL A 123 5.67 -12.15 5.66
N ARG A 124 5.94 -12.19 4.35
CA ARG A 124 5.38 -13.22 3.46
C ARG A 124 6.31 -14.44 3.37
N SER A 125 6.55 -15.10 4.50
CA SER A 125 7.29 -16.36 4.54
C SER A 125 6.71 -17.27 5.62
N ASN A 126 6.39 -18.50 5.22
CA ASN A 126 5.87 -19.53 6.13
C ASN A 126 6.98 -20.34 6.80
N THR A 127 8.21 -20.25 6.28
CA THR A 127 9.36 -21.08 6.70
C THR A 127 10.42 -20.29 7.45
N TRP A 128 10.53 -18.98 7.21
CA TRP A 128 11.51 -18.13 7.86
C TRP A 128 11.14 -17.87 9.32
N SER A 129 12.11 -17.62 10.20
CA SER A 129 11.88 -17.15 11.56
C SER A 129 12.96 -16.16 11.96
N PRO A 130 12.64 -15.11 12.74
CA PRO A 130 13.62 -14.11 13.09
C PRO A 130 14.80 -14.74 13.87
N PRO A 131 16.05 -14.38 13.53
CA PRO A 131 17.24 -14.93 14.20
C PRO A 131 17.53 -14.25 15.54
N VAL A 132 16.70 -13.27 15.93
CA VAL A 132 16.80 -12.49 17.17
C VAL A 132 15.43 -12.46 17.84
N ASP A 133 15.42 -12.36 19.16
CA ASP A 133 14.18 -12.24 19.93
C ASP A 133 13.53 -10.88 19.65
N VAL A 134 12.22 -10.91 19.42
CA VAL A 134 11.39 -9.72 19.22
C VAL A 134 10.43 -9.67 20.40
N GLY A 135 10.75 -8.81 21.37
CA GLY A 135 9.90 -8.65 22.54
C GLY A 135 8.49 -8.17 22.17
N PRO A 136 7.45 -8.54 22.93
CA PRO A 136 6.06 -8.18 22.63
C PRO A 136 5.83 -6.66 22.63
N ASP A 137 6.61 -5.93 23.43
CA ASP A 137 6.58 -4.47 23.46
C ASP A 137 7.31 -3.83 22.27
N GLN A 138 8.30 -4.53 21.74
CA GLN A 138 9.25 -4.05 20.73
C GLN A 138 8.75 -4.24 19.30
N GLY A 139 8.03 -5.32 19.00
CA GLY A 139 7.54 -5.49 17.64
C GLY A 139 6.58 -6.65 17.48
N ARG A 140 5.83 -6.60 16.37
CA ARG A 140 4.91 -7.66 15.97
C ARG A 140 5.18 -8.07 14.53
N ILE A 141 5.48 -9.35 14.34
CA ILE A 141 5.66 -9.97 13.02
C ILE A 141 4.40 -10.73 12.68
N VAL A 142 3.85 -10.52 11.49
CA VAL A 142 2.60 -11.14 11.04
C VAL A 142 2.82 -11.81 9.69
N ARG A 143 2.37 -13.06 9.57
CA ARG A 143 2.69 -13.94 8.43
C ARG A 143 1.58 -14.00 7.39
N GLY A 144 0.41 -13.45 7.73
CA GLY A 144 -0.75 -13.35 6.87
C GLY A 144 -0.93 -11.99 6.22
N TRP A 145 -2.12 -11.80 5.65
CA TRP A 145 -2.57 -10.50 5.15
C TRP A 145 -2.72 -9.53 6.32
N VAL A 146 -2.03 -8.38 6.26
CA VAL A 146 -2.30 -7.27 7.17
C VAL A 146 -3.55 -6.56 6.65
N PRO A 147 -4.64 -6.45 7.45
CA PRO A 147 -5.82 -5.73 7.03
C PRO A 147 -5.46 -4.34 6.52
N GLN A 148 -6.07 -3.90 5.42
CA GLN A 148 -5.83 -2.54 4.89
C GLN A 148 -6.07 -1.45 5.93
N ALA A 149 -6.96 -1.73 6.88
CA ALA A 149 -7.20 -0.88 8.04
C ALA A 149 -5.94 -0.65 8.90
N ALA A 150 -5.10 -1.66 9.09
CA ALA A 150 -3.86 -1.54 9.87
C ALA A 150 -2.78 -0.75 9.10
N MET A 151 -2.71 -0.88 7.77
CA MET A 151 -1.79 -0.07 6.95
C MET A 151 -2.14 1.42 7.00
N SER A 152 -3.43 1.73 6.88
CA SER A 152 -3.93 3.11 6.96
C SER A 152 -3.79 3.67 8.39
N ALA A 153 -4.06 2.86 9.42
CA ALA A 153 -3.87 3.27 10.82
C ALA A 153 -2.42 3.69 11.09
N VAL A 154 -1.41 2.97 10.57
CA VAL A 154 0.00 3.38 10.75
C VAL A 154 0.33 4.66 9.97
N SER A 155 -0.19 4.83 8.75
CA SER A 155 -0.01 6.06 7.96
C SER A 155 -0.58 7.30 8.65
N ASP A 156 -1.65 7.14 9.43
CA ASP A 156 -2.29 8.22 10.21
C ASP A 156 -1.69 8.36 11.63
N GLY A 157 -0.47 7.86 11.81
CA GLY A 157 0.23 7.93 13.08
C GLY A 157 -0.26 6.93 14.11
N GLY A 158 -0.75 5.75 13.75
CA GLY A 158 -1.15 4.72 14.72
C GLY A 158 -2.46 5.02 15.45
N THR A 159 -3.33 5.83 14.87
CA THR A 159 -4.66 6.12 15.45
C THR A 159 -5.72 5.22 14.82
N SER A 160 -6.61 4.70 15.67
CA SER A 160 -7.59 3.63 15.41
C SER A 160 -8.50 3.82 14.18
N ARG A 161 -9.36 2.81 13.90
CA ARG A 161 -10.48 2.78 12.94
C ARG A 161 -11.27 4.10 12.78
N VAL A 162 -11.30 4.95 13.82
CA VAL A 162 -11.91 6.29 13.81
C VAL A 162 -11.16 7.29 12.92
N ALA A 163 -9.82 7.26 12.91
CA ALA A 163 -9.02 8.11 12.03
C ALA A 163 -9.17 7.68 10.56
N LEU A 164 -9.28 6.38 10.31
CA LEU A 164 -9.57 5.84 8.98
C LEU A 164 -10.95 6.26 8.48
N GLN A 165 -11.99 6.18 9.33
CA GLN A 165 -13.32 6.69 9.02
C GLN A 165 -13.32 8.21 8.78
N LYS A 166 -12.45 8.95 9.49
CA LYS A 166 -12.30 10.39 9.33
C LYS A 166 -11.58 10.76 8.03
N LEU A 167 -10.48 10.09 7.69
CA LEU A 167 -9.76 10.25 6.43
C LEU A 167 -10.65 9.89 5.24
N VAL A 168 -11.38 8.76 5.32
CA VAL A 168 -12.37 8.37 4.31
C VAL A 168 -13.46 9.44 4.16
N GLY A 169 -13.98 9.98 5.27
CA GLY A 169 -14.98 11.04 5.25
C GLY A 169 -14.47 12.42 4.81
N GLU A 170 -13.18 12.72 4.97
CA GLU A 170 -12.51 13.93 4.47
C GLU A 170 -12.24 13.81 2.97
N LEU A 171 -11.77 12.64 2.52
CA LEU A 171 -11.60 12.34 1.11
C LEU A 171 -12.94 12.39 0.37
N GLN A 172 -13.99 11.72 0.87
CA GLN A 172 -15.33 11.75 0.26
C GLN A 172 -15.87 13.18 0.11
N ARG A 173 -15.72 14.04 1.14
CA ARG A 173 -16.10 15.45 1.03
C ARG A 173 -15.28 16.21 -0.01
N SER A 174 -13.98 15.95 -0.08
CA SER A 174 -13.12 16.55 -1.11
C SER A 174 -13.47 16.07 -2.52
N TYR A 175 -13.95 14.83 -2.69
CA TYR A 175 -14.37 14.30 -3.99
C TYR A 175 -15.73 14.86 -4.43
N ASP A 176 -16.69 15.03 -3.53
CA ASP A 176 -18.01 15.61 -3.86
C ASP A 176 -17.89 17.06 -4.35
N ASP A 177 -16.98 17.85 -3.77
CA ASP A 177 -16.71 19.23 -4.20
C ASP A 177 -16.05 19.32 -5.58
N VAL A 178 -15.33 18.28 -6.00
CA VAL A 178 -14.68 18.21 -7.32
C VAL A 178 -15.68 17.77 -8.39
N VAL A 179 -16.59 16.83 -8.08
CA VAL A 179 -17.62 16.35 -9.03
C VAL A 179 -18.66 17.43 -9.34
N ILE A 180 -19.03 18.28 -8.37
CA ILE A 180 -20.00 19.37 -8.59
C ILE A 180 -19.44 20.50 -9.48
N LYS A 181 -18.11 20.66 -9.57
CA LYS A 181 -17.48 21.69 -10.42
C LYS A 181 -17.23 21.27 -11.87
N VAL A 182 -17.43 19.99 -12.19
CA VAL A 182 -17.22 19.43 -13.54
C VAL A 182 -18.56 19.06 -14.23
N GLY A 183 -19.69 19.22 -13.52
CA GLY A 183 -21.04 19.05 -14.05
C GLY A 183 -21.62 20.31 -14.70
#